data_AF-A0A8T4R2C1-F1
#
_entry.id   AF-A0A8T4R2C1-F1
#
_cell.length_a   1.000
_cell.length_b   1.000
_cell.length_c   1.000
_cell.angle_alpha   90.00
_cell.angle_beta   90.00
_cell.angle_gamma   90.00
#
_symmetry.space_group_name_H-M   'P 1'
#
loop_
_entity.id
_entity.type
_entity.pdbx_description
1 polymer ?
#
loop_
_entity_poly.entity_id
_entity_poly.type
_entity_poly.pdbx_seq_one_letter_code
_entity_poly.pdbx_strand_id
1 'polypeptide(L)' 'MDKEDVQYIKKLVKERLSAMPPDVSFSVGNYGDFSPQDLIDEIDKNSEVGKAAIEMQINFIKKMPKLVSYPK' A
#
# COMPACT_ATOMS: atom_id res chain seq x y z
N MET A 1 -4.87 -16.20 7.61
CA MET A 1 -3.95 -15.54 6.67
C MET A 1 -2.58 -15.96 7.11
N ASP A 2 -1.92 -16.76 6.29
CA ASP A 2 -0.68 -17.40 6.69
C ASP A 2 0.48 -16.38 6.66
N LYS A 3 1.59 -16.68 7.31
CA LYS A 3 2.74 -15.75 7.37
C LYS A 3 3.24 -15.35 5.98
N GLU A 4 3.11 -16.26 5.01
CA GLU A 4 3.48 -16.02 3.61
C GLU A 4 2.57 -14.99 2.94
N ASP A 5 1.25 -15.06 3.17
CA ASP A 5 0.28 -14.10 2.63
C ASP A 5 0.58 -12.67 3.11
N VAL A 6 0.96 -12.53 4.39
CA VAL A 6 1.27 -11.23 4.99
C VAL A 6 2.52 -10.61 4.34
N GLN A 7 3.56 -11.41 4.09
CA GLN A 7 4.78 -10.92 3.44
C GLN A 7 4.53 -10.59 1.97
N TYR A 8 3.73 -11.41 1.28
CA TYR A 8 3.33 -11.15 -0.09
C TYR A 8 2.55 -9.83 -0.22
N ILE A 9 1.57 -9.59 0.66
CA ILE A 9 0.80 -8.34 0.70
C ILE A 9 1.71 -7.14 0.94
N LYS A 10 2.62 -7.22 1.91
CA LYS A 10 3.59 -6.15 2.16
C LYS A 10 4.43 -5.85 0.93
N LYS A 11 4.97 -6.87 0.28
CA LYS A 11 5.76 -6.71 -0.94
C LYS A 11 4.93 -6.03 -2.03
N LEU A 12 3.71 -6.51 -2.29
CA LEU A 12 2.80 -5.91 -3.28
C LEU A 12 2.55 -4.42 -3.01
N VAL A 13 2.28 -4.06 -1.76
CA VAL A 13 2.04 -2.66 -1.37
C VAL A 13 3.30 -1.82 -1.57
N LYS A 14 4.47 -2.32 -1.15
CA LYS A 14 5.74 -1.59 -1.33
C LYS A 14 6.09 -1.38 -2.81
N GLU A 15 5.95 -2.41 -3.65
CA GLU A 15 6.17 -2.29 -5.10
C GLU A 15 5.25 -1.22 -5.72
N ARG A 16 3.98 -1.19 -5.31
CA ARG A 16 3.04 -0.17 -5.78
C ARG A 16 3.45 1.22 -5.35
N LEU A 17 3.85 1.41 -4.09
CA LEU A 17 4.31 2.70 -3.56
C LEU A 17 5.61 3.15 -4.25
N SER A 18 6.55 2.24 -4.50
CA SER A 18 7.81 2.54 -5.21
C SER A 18 7.60 2.96 -6.66
N ALA A 19 6.50 2.53 -7.29
CA ALA A 19 6.15 2.91 -8.65
C ALA A 19 5.46 4.28 -8.74
N MET A 20 5.18 4.94 -7.61
CA MET A 20 4.48 6.22 -7.57
C MET A 20 5.45 7.40 -7.70
N PRO A 21 4.99 8.50 -8.31
CA PRO A 21 5.77 9.74 -8.33
C PRO A 21 6.05 10.24 -6.90
N PRO A 22 7.26 10.78 -6.63
CA PRO A 22 7.67 11.20 -5.28
C PRO A 22 6.93 12.44 -4.76
N ASP A 23 6.29 13.20 -5.64
CA ASP A 23 5.48 14.38 -5.34
C ASP A 23 4.05 14.05 -4.91
N VAL A 24 3.65 12.77 -4.95
CA VAL A 24 2.36 12.32 -4.43
C VAL A 24 2.43 12.23 -2.90
N SER A 25 1.38 12.70 -2.23
CA SER A 25 1.24 12.60 -0.78
C SER A 25 0.02 11.76 -0.40
N PHE A 26 0.18 10.97 0.67
CA PHE A 26 -0.85 10.12 1.24
C PHE A 26 -1.23 10.60 2.63
N SER A 27 -2.49 10.99 2.78
CA SER A 27 -3.05 11.27 4.10
C SER A 27 -3.45 9.96 4.78
N VAL A 28 -2.75 9.61 5.86
CA VAL A 28 -3.00 8.37 6.61
C VAL A 28 -3.75 8.72 7.90
N GLY A 29 -5.09 8.69 7.83
CA GLY A 29 -5.95 8.90 8.99
C GLY A 29 -5.61 10.19 9.76
N ASN A 30 -5.37 10.06 11.07
CA ASN A 30 -4.96 11.17 11.94
C ASN A 30 -3.43 11.26 12.14
N TYR A 31 -2.65 10.45 11.43
CA TYR A 31 -1.19 10.41 11.57
C TYR A 31 -0.49 11.50 10.75
N GLY A 32 -1.18 12.05 9.74
CA GLY A 32 -0.67 13.09 8.87
C GLY A 32 -0.45 12.62 7.44
N ASP A 33 0.35 13.39 6.73
CA ASP A 33 0.65 13.20 5.31
C ASP A 33 2.05 12.60 5.12
N PHE A 34 2.14 11.62 4.23
CA PHE A 34 3.34 10.81 4.01
C PHE A 34 3.67 10.71 2.53
N SER A 35 4.94 10.77 2.19
CA SER A 35 5.42 10.41 0.85
C SER A 35 5.36 8.89 0.65
N PRO A 36 5.46 8.38 -0.60
CA PRO A 36 5.53 6.94 -0.84
C PRO A 36 6.69 6.28 -0.10
N GLN A 37 7.84 6.96 -0.01
CA GLN A 37 9.02 6.44 0.66
C GLN A 37 8.82 6.36 2.18
N ASP A 38 8.19 7.37 2.79
CA ASP A 38 7.90 7.33 4.23
C ASP A 38 6.99 6.14 4.56
N LEU A 39 5.99 5.86 3.72
CA LEU A 39 5.11 4.71 3.92
C LEU A 39 5.83 3.38 3.79
N ILE A 40 6.77 3.25 2.86
CA ILE A 40 7.62 2.06 2.71
C ILE A 40 8.41 1.82 4.00
N ASP A 41 9.03 2.86 4.54
CA ASP A 41 9.82 2.78 5.77
C ASP A 41 8.95 2.39 6.98
N GLU A 42 7.75 2.97 7.10
CA GLU A 42 6.79 2.65 8.16
C GLU A 42 6.27 1.20 8.06
N ILE A 43 6.08 0.67 6.84
CA ILE A 43 5.72 -0.74 6.61
C ILE A 43 6.84 -1.68 7.08
N ASP A 44 8.09 -1.34 6.80
CA ASP A 44 9.24 -2.16 7.20
C ASP A 44 9.46 -2.13 8.72
N LYS A 45 9.18 -1.00 9.37
CA LYS A 45 9.17 -0.86 10.83
C LYS A 45 8.00 -1.60 11.50
N ASN A 46 7.01 -2.10 10.76
CA ASN A 46 5.77 -2.65 11.31
C ASN A 46 4.98 -1.69 12.21
N SER A 47 5.09 -0.38 11.95
CA SER A 47 4.42 0.63 12.76
C SER A 47 2.90 0.62 12.55
N GLU A 48 2.17 1.37 13.38
CA GLU A 48 0.72 1.54 13.21
C GLU A 48 0.40 2.27 11.90
N VAL A 49 1.22 3.25 11.51
CA VAL A 49 1.13 3.94 10.22
C VAL A 49 1.33 2.94 9.08
N GLY A 50 2.36 2.09 9.16
CA GLY A 50 2.62 1.06 8.15
C GLY A 50 1.47 0.06 7.99
N LYS A 51 0.84 -0.36 9.10
CA LYS A 51 -0.35 -1.21 9.08
C LYS A 51 -1.55 -0.50 8.44
N ALA A 52 -1.81 0.75 8.82
CA ALA A 52 -2.89 1.55 8.26
C ALA A 52 -2.69 1.80 6.75
N ALA A 53 -1.45 2.04 6.33
CA ALA A 53 -1.08 2.21 4.93
C ALA A 53 -1.35 0.94 4.11
N ILE A 54 -0.97 -0.24 4.62
CA ILE A 54 -1.28 -1.52 3.96
C ILE A 54 -2.79 -1.70 3.79
N GLU A 55 -3.57 -1.44 4.84
CA GLU A 55 -5.02 -1.57 4.78
C GLU A 55 -5.64 -0.62 3.74
N MET A 56 -5.23 0.65 3.75
CA MET A 56 -5.66 1.66 2.77
C MET A 56 -5.35 1.20 1.34
N GLN A 57 -4.13 0.74 1.08
CA GLN A 57 -3.67 0.34 -0.25
C GLN A 57 -4.40 -0.93 -0.74
N ILE A 58 -4.61 -1.91 0.14
CA ILE A 58 -5.38 -3.11 -0.21
C ILE A 58 -6.85 -2.79 -0.46
N ASN A 59 -7.45 -1.90 0.33
CA ASN A 59 -8.81 -1.43 0.10
C ASN A 59 -8.95 -0.69 -1.23
N PHE A 60 -7.94 0.09 -1.61
CA PHE A 60 -7.88 0.72 -2.93
C PHE A 60 -7.84 -0.33 -4.05
N ILE A 61 -6.95 -1.33 -3.97
CA ILE A 61 -6.83 -2.40 -4.97
C ILE A 61 -8.13 -3.21 -5.09
N LYS A 62 -8.79 -3.53 -3.97
CA LYS A 62 -10.07 -4.27 -3.97
C LYS A 62 -11.21 -3.47 -4.61
N LYS A 63 -11.19 -2.15 -4.48
CA LYS A 63 -12.21 -1.24 -5.05
C LYS A 63 -11.92 -0.83 -6.49
N MET A 64 -10.69 -1.02 -6.97
CA MET A 64 -10.38 -0.79 -8.37
C MET A 64 -11.26 -1.71 -9.23
N PRO A 65 -12.04 -1.16 -10.19
CA PRO A 65 -12.78 -1.98 -11.13
C PRO A 65 -11.77 -2.91 -11.81
N LYS A 66 -12.12 -4.20 -11.97
CA LYS A 66 -11.26 -5.17 -12.65
C LYS A 66 -10.94 -4.65 -14.06
N LEU A 67 -9.81 -3.98 -14.22
CA LEU A 67 -9.36 -3.33 -15.46
C LEU A 67 -8.91 -4.35 -16.52
N VAL A 68 -9.41 -5.58 -16.44
CA VAL A 68 -9.03 -6.69 -17.31
C VAL A 68 -10.31 -7.41 -17.74
N SER A 69 -11.03 -6.78 -18.67
CA SER A 69 -11.67 -7.54 -19.73
C SER A 69 -10.53 -8.06 -20.62
N TYR A 70 -10.02 -9.26 -20.34
CA TYR A 70 -9.25 -9.99 -21.36
C TYR A 70 -10.23 -10.25 -22.52
N PRO A 71 -10.01 -9.72 -23.74
CA PRO A 71 -10.71 -10.26 -24.89
C PRO A 71 -10.32 -11.75 -25.00
N LYS A 72 -11.34 -12.61 -24.95
CA LYS A 72 -11.20 -14.04 -25.24
C LYS A 72 -10.79 -14.25 -26.69
#